data_AF-A0A949L5P5-F1
#
_entry.id   AF-A0A949L5P5-F1
#
_cell.length_a   1.000
_cell.length_b   1.000
_cell.length_c   1.000
_cell.angle_alpha   90.00
_cell.angle_beta   90.00
_cell.angle_gamma   90.00
#
_symmetry.space_group_name_H-M   'P 1'
#
loop_
_entity.id
_entity.type
_entity.pdbx_description
1 polymer ?
#
loop_
_entity_poly.entity_id
_entity_poly.type
_entity_poly.pdbx_seq_one_letter_code
_entity_poly.pdbx_strand_id
1 'polypeptide(L)'
;MKKIKAIQTEYKGYLFRSRLEARWAVFFDFCGIDYEYEPEGYNLGNGLTYLPDFLLHGVDGRSGGDLYVEVKGQMTDADADKINRFYELGKDDPDTYGKSQTAILVVGNIPSGADIDDILWSIENEAYNDNGNWPNKYNFETIDGDYFAAYPGINHKGKFELFGDDSNYLCDMDSRATEKAYRAARQARFEHGERPRTKGGY
;
A
#
# COMPACT_ATOMS: atom_id res chain seq x y z
N MET A 1 -29.27 -0.56 -17.39
CA MET A 1 -28.46 -1.77 -17.07
C MET A 1 -28.50 -2.01 -15.57
N LYS A 2 -28.81 -3.23 -15.09
CA LYS A 2 -28.68 -3.55 -13.66
C LYS A 2 -27.18 -3.57 -13.31
N LYS A 3 -26.72 -2.61 -12.50
CA LYS A 3 -25.37 -2.62 -11.93
C LYS A 3 -25.23 -3.89 -11.10
N ILE A 4 -24.33 -4.80 -11.49
CA ILE A 4 -23.94 -5.93 -10.64
C ILE A 4 -23.27 -5.31 -9.42
N LYS A 5 -23.85 -5.51 -8.23
CA LYS A 5 -23.29 -4.98 -6.99
C LYS A 5 -22.17 -5.93 -6.54
N ALA A 6 -20.96 -5.39 -6.37
CA ALA A 6 -19.88 -6.14 -5.77
C ALA A 6 -20.29 -6.60 -4.36
N ILE A 7 -19.95 -7.84 -4.01
CA ILE A 7 -20.14 -8.35 -2.65
C ILE A 7 -19.10 -7.68 -1.77
N GLN A 8 -19.55 -6.93 -0.77
CA GLN A 8 -18.67 -6.31 0.21
C GLN A 8 -17.95 -7.40 1.01
N THR A 9 -16.67 -7.15 1.33
CA THR A 9 -15.84 -8.09 2.06
C THR A 9 -15.72 -7.63 3.52
N GLU A 10 -16.27 -8.39 4.46
CA GLU A 10 -16.16 -8.10 5.89
C GLU A 10 -14.81 -8.58 6.44
N TYR A 11 -14.06 -7.68 7.07
CA TYR A 11 -12.88 -8.05 7.86
C TYR A 11 -12.70 -7.09 9.05
N LYS A 12 -12.58 -7.65 10.26
CA LYS A 12 -12.48 -6.90 11.54
C LYS A 12 -13.52 -5.78 11.74
N GLY A 13 -14.71 -5.93 11.17
CA GLY A 13 -15.81 -4.95 11.29
C GLY A 13 -15.83 -3.89 10.18
N TYR A 14 -14.82 -3.85 9.31
CA TYR A 14 -14.84 -3.04 8.09
C TYR A 14 -15.52 -3.78 6.94
N LEU A 15 -16.21 -3.04 6.08
CA LEU A 15 -16.83 -3.54 4.84
C LEU A 15 -16.07 -3.04 3.63
N PHE A 16 -15.03 -3.77 3.24
CA PHE A 16 -14.16 -3.41 2.13
C PHE A 16 -14.89 -3.45 0.79
N ARG A 17 -14.56 -2.49 -0.10
CA ARG A 17 -15.11 -2.38 -1.46
C ARG A 17 -14.59 -3.48 -2.38
N SER A 18 -13.43 -4.05 -2.06
CA SER A 18 -12.87 -5.18 -2.78
C SER A 18 -12.21 -6.22 -1.85
N ARG A 19 -12.09 -7.46 -2.35
CA ARG A 19 -11.30 -8.49 -1.66
C ARG A 19 -9.82 -8.13 -1.60
N LEU A 20 -9.31 -7.36 -2.55
CA LEU A 20 -7.91 -6.98 -2.59
C LEU A 20 -7.59 -5.99 -1.46
N GLU A 21 -8.43 -4.98 -1.25
CA GLU A 21 -8.33 -4.07 -0.08
C GLU A 21 -8.37 -4.87 1.23
N ALA A 22 -9.29 -5.82 1.36
CA ALA A 22 -9.37 -6.65 2.57
C ALA A 22 -8.09 -7.49 2.80
N ARG A 23 -7.40 -7.92 1.74
CA ARG A 23 -6.10 -8.63 1.88
C ARG A 23 -4.99 -7.69 2.32
N TRP A 24 -4.99 -6.45 1.83
CA TRP A 24 -4.06 -5.43 2.30
C TRP A 24 -4.30 -5.08 3.78
N ALA A 25 -5.55 -4.99 4.22
CA ALA A 25 -5.88 -4.86 5.64
C ALA A 25 -5.34 -6.03 6.49
N VAL A 26 -5.42 -7.28 5.98
CA VAL A 26 -4.78 -8.44 6.63
C VAL A 26 -3.26 -8.29 6.68
N PHE A 27 -2.63 -7.81 5.61
CA PHE A 27 -1.19 -7.55 5.59
C PHE A 27 -0.79 -6.53 6.66
N PHE A 28 -1.45 -5.37 6.71
CA PHE A 28 -1.19 -4.32 7.70
C PHE A 28 -1.36 -4.82 9.13
N ASP A 29 -2.39 -5.62 9.40
CA ASP A 29 -2.58 -6.26 10.70
C ASP A 29 -1.44 -7.20 11.10
N PHE A 30 -0.88 -7.95 10.15
CA PHE A 30 0.26 -8.83 10.41
C PHE A 30 1.57 -8.04 10.59
N CYS A 31 1.67 -6.87 9.97
CA CYS A 31 2.76 -5.92 10.18
C CYS A 31 2.63 -5.14 11.50
N GLY A 32 1.47 -5.19 12.15
CA GLY A 32 1.22 -4.47 13.41
C GLY A 32 1.21 -2.95 13.25
N ILE A 33 0.84 -2.46 12.06
CA ILE A 33 0.73 -1.03 11.77
C ILE A 33 -0.71 -0.56 11.98
N ASP A 34 -0.88 0.59 12.62
CA ASP A 34 -2.20 1.21 12.80
C ASP A 34 -2.66 1.80 11.46
N TYR A 35 -3.93 1.59 11.11
CA TYR A 35 -4.50 2.12 9.88
C TYR A 35 -5.95 2.57 10.02
N GLU A 36 -6.32 3.54 9.19
CA GLU A 36 -7.70 3.90 8.89
C GLU A 36 -8.08 3.38 7.50
N TYR A 37 -9.32 2.91 7.35
CA TYR A 37 -9.89 2.53 6.05
C TYR A 37 -10.86 3.62 5.58
N GLU A 38 -10.66 4.14 4.37
CA GLU A 38 -11.40 5.29 3.82
C GLU A 38 -11.46 6.49 4.80
N PRO A 39 -10.31 7.07 5.22
CA PRO A 39 -10.23 8.05 6.31
C PRO A 39 -11.11 9.29 6.07
N GLU A 40 -10.88 10.03 4.99
CA GLU A 40 -11.75 11.11 4.53
C GLU A 40 -11.53 11.43 3.05
N GLY A 41 -12.49 12.15 2.46
CA GLY A 41 -12.43 12.59 1.07
C GLY A 41 -11.83 13.99 0.93
N TYR A 42 -10.86 14.14 0.04
CA TYR A 42 -10.19 15.40 -0.26
C TYR A 42 -10.72 16.05 -1.54
N ASN A 43 -10.81 17.37 -1.54
CA ASN A 43 -11.06 18.18 -2.74
C ASN A 43 -9.74 18.53 -3.41
N LEU A 44 -9.51 18.00 -4.61
CA LEU A 44 -8.28 18.18 -5.37
C LEU A 44 -8.29 19.43 -6.28
N GLY A 45 -9.38 20.20 -6.25
CA GLY A 45 -9.65 21.32 -7.14
C GLY A 45 -10.36 20.89 -8.43
N ASN A 46 -10.87 21.87 -9.19
CA ASN A 46 -11.52 21.66 -10.50
C ASN A 46 -12.70 20.65 -10.49
N GLY A 47 -13.39 20.50 -9.35
CA GLY A 47 -14.48 19.55 -9.18
C GLY A 47 -14.05 18.09 -9.00
N LEU A 48 -12.74 17.83 -8.84
CA LEU A 48 -12.18 16.51 -8.60
C LEU A 48 -12.13 16.24 -7.09
N THR A 49 -12.67 15.10 -6.68
CA THR A 49 -12.54 14.60 -5.29
C THR A 49 -11.86 13.25 -5.28
N TYR A 50 -11.12 12.98 -4.21
CA TYR A 50 -10.37 11.75 -4.04
C TYR A 50 -10.49 11.23 -2.60
N LEU A 51 -10.61 9.92 -2.46
CA LEU A 51 -10.71 9.22 -1.17
C LEU A 51 -9.71 8.06 -1.24
N PRO A 52 -8.56 8.17 -0.57
CA PRO A 52 -7.58 7.09 -0.53
C PRO A 52 -8.16 5.87 0.19
N ASP A 53 -7.69 4.67 -0.17
CA ASP A 53 -8.17 3.43 0.44
C ASP A 53 -7.76 3.30 1.92
N PHE A 54 -6.51 3.65 2.25
CA PHE A 54 -6.00 3.59 3.62
C PHE A 54 -5.13 4.79 3.99
N LEU A 55 -5.04 5.05 5.29
CA LEU A 55 -4.01 5.87 5.91
C LEU A 55 -3.31 5.03 6.99
N LEU A 56 -2.00 4.83 6.87
CA LEU A 56 -1.16 4.16 7.85
C LEU A 56 -0.53 5.19 8.79
N HIS A 57 -0.48 4.88 10.09
CA HIS A 57 0.13 5.75 11.10
C HIS A 57 1.39 5.13 11.70
N GLY A 58 2.44 5.93 11.82
CA GLY A 58 3.67 5.50 12.48
C GLY A 58 4.52 4.53 11.66
N VAL A 59 4.54 4.71 10.33
CA VAL A 59 5.53 4.07 9.45
C VAL A 59 6.93 4.44 9.96
N ASP A 60 7.87 3.50 9.94
CA ASP A 60 9.26 3.69 10.36
C ASP A 60 10.16 3.98 9.14
N GLY A 61 11.43 4.28 9.39
CA GLY A 61 12.44 4.44 8.36
C GLY A 61 12.40 5.79 7.63
N ARG A 62 12.89 5.81 6.39
CA ARG A 62 13.11 7.04 5.60
C ARG A 62 11.81 7.83 5.36
N SER A 63 10.71 7.12 5.20
CA SER A 63 9.38 7.69 4.93
C SER A 63 8.50 7.65 6.17
N GLY A 64 9.08 7.85 7.35
CA GLY A 64 8.40 7.69 8.62
C GLY A 64 7.20 8.63 8.83
N GLY A 65 6.29 8.24 9.73
CA GLY A 65 5.06 8.98 10.03
C GLY A 65 3.85 8.46 9.24
N ASP A 66 2.96 9.36 8.84
CA ASP A 66 1.71 9.00 8.16
C ASP A 66 1.92 8.72 6.67
N LEU A 67 1.24 7.71 6.14
CA LEU A 67 1.37 7.28 4.74
C LEU A 67 0.02 6.84 4.19
N TYR A 68 -0.44 7.46 3.11
CA TYR A 68 -1.63 6.98 2.40
C TYR A 68 -1.29 5.73 1.58
N VAL A 69 -2.27 4.86 1.37
CA VAL A 69 -2.14 3.71 0.47
C VAL A 69 -3.34 3.64 -0.45
N GLU A 70 -3.09 3.48 -1.75
CA GLU A 70 -4.11 3.19 -2.75
C GLU A 70 -3.95 1.77 -3.28
N VAL A 71 -5.02 0.98 -3.28
CA VAL A 71 -5.03 -0.40 -3.75
C VAL A 71 -5.61 -0.47 -5.16
N LYS A 72 -4.77 -0.81 -6.16
CA LYS A 72 -5.20 -0.93 -7.56
C LYS A 72 -4.70 -2.19 -8.24
N GLY A 73 -5.64 -3.07 -8.56
CA GLY A 73 -5.39 -4.18 -9.50
C GLY A 73 -5.14 -3.68 -10.92
N GLN A 74 -6.00 -2.79 -11.41
CA GLN A 74 -5.89 -2.13 -12.71
C GLN A 74 -6.03 -0.62 -12.52
N MET A 75 -5.13 0.14 -13.13
CA MET A 75 -5.13 1.59 -13.11
C MET A 75 -5.91 2.11 -14.33
N THR A 76 -6.54 3.27 -14.19
CA THR A 76 -7.15 4.03 -15.29
C THR A 76 -6.60 5.45 -15.30
N ASP A 77 -6.73 6.17 -16.41
CA ASP A 77 -6.30 7.57 -16.49
C ASP A 77 -6.93 8.43 -15.38
N ALA A 78 -8.22 8.21 -15.09
CA ALA A 78 -8.92 8.95 -14.04
C ALA A 78 -8.45 8.62 -12.62
N ASP A 79 -7.93 7.41 -12.39
CA ASP A 79 -7.30 7.04 -11.12
C ASP A 79 -5.92 7.69 -11.00
N ALA A 80 -5.10 7.55 -12.05
CA ALA A 80 -3.77 8.14 -12.13
C ALA A 80 -3.79 9.66 -11.92
N ASP A 81 -4.69 10.36 -12.61
CA ASP A 81 -4.85 11.81 -12.47
C ASP A 81 -5.16 12.23 -11.03
N LYS A 82 -5.98 11.46 -10.32
CA LYS A 82 -6.33 11.76 -8.92
C LYS A 82 -5.17 11.49 -7.97
N ILE A 83 -4.50 10.36 -8.12
CA ILE A 83 -3.38 9.96 -7.26
C ILE A 83 -2.23 10.96 -7.43
N ASN A 84 -1.85 11.25 -8.68
CA ASN A 84 -0.80 12.23 -8.98
C ASN A 84 -1.18 13.61 -8.44
N ARG A 85 -2.41 14.07 -8.69
CA ARG A 85 -2.86 15.36 -8.17
C ARG A 85 -2.87 15.42 -6.65
N PHE A 86 -3.26 14.33 -5.98
CA PHE A 86 -3.25 14.26 -4.52
C PHE A 86 -1.83 14.37 -3.98
N TYR A 87 -0.89 13.59 -4.53
CA TYR A 87 0.53 13.65 -4.20
C TYR A 87 1.11 15.07 -4.39
N GLU A 88 0.87 15.69 -5.55
CA GLU A 88 1.39 17.03 -5.89
C GLU A 88 0.87 18.12 -4.95
N LEU A 89 -0.37 18.00 -4.45
CA LEU A 89 -0.93 18.98 -3.52
C LEU A 89 -0.29 18.94 -2.13
N GLY A 90 0.36 17.84 -1.75
CA GLY A 90 1.06 17.72 -0.47
C GLY A 90 2.54 18.07 -0.55
N LYS A 91 3.06 18.45 -1.72
CA LYS A 91 4.44 18.91 -1.87
C LYS A 91 4.55 20.36 -1.40
N ASP A 92 5.48 20.63 -0.49
CA ASP A 92 5.81 22.00 -0.08
C ASP A 92 6.47 22.78 -1.23
N ASP A 93 7.31 22.09 -2.02
CA ASP A 93 7.99 22.59 -3.22
C ASP A 93 7.97 21.50 -4.32
N PRO A 94 7.45 21.79 -5.53
CA PRO A 94 7.43 20.85 -6.64
C PRO A 94 8.81 20.29 -7.02
N ASP A 95 9.88 21.07 -6.85
CA ASP A 95 11.23 20.75 -7.34
C ASP A 95 12.15 20.13 -6.26
N THR A 96 11.65 19.94 -5.04
CA THR A 96 12.45 19.40 -3.93
C THR A 96 12.09 17.94 -3.64
N TYR A 97 13.12 17.09 -3.50
CA TYR A 97 12.96 15.73 -2.99
C TYR A 97 12.66 15.76 -1.49
N GLY A 98 11.65 15.01 -1.07
CA GLY A 98 11.20 14.97 0.31
C GLY A 98 9.79 14.41 0.40
N LYS A 99 9.49 13.75 1.53
CA LYS A 99 8.18 13.11 1.74
C LYS A 99 7.06 14.14 1.63
N SER A 100 6.14 13.91 0.70
CA SER A 100 4.92 14.71 0.55
C SER A 100 4.01 14.57 1.78
N GLN A 101 3.31 15.64 2.16
CA GLN A 101 2.28 15.60 3.21
C GLN A 101 1.11 14.67 2.83
N THR A 102 0.96 14.39 1.54
CA THR A 102 -0.01 13.45 0.97
C THR A 102 0.69 12.26 0.32
N ALA A 103 1.89 11.92 0.80
CA ALA A 103 2.66 10.76 0.35
C ALA A 103 1.77 9.51 0.30
N ILE A 104 1.74 8.87 -0.87
CA ILE A 104 0.85 7.78 -1.16
C ILE A 104 1.59 6.63 -1.81
N LEU A 105 1.52 5.45 -1.21
CA LEU A 105 2.02 4.22 -1.81
C LEU A 105 0.89 3.59 -2.64
N VAL A 106 1.10 3.42 -3.94
CA VAL A 106 0.17 2.63 -4.77
C VAL A 106 0.59 1.17 -4.69
N VAL A 107 -0.34 0.27 -4.35
CA VAL A 107 -0.10 -1.17 -4.27
C VAL A 107 -1.01 -1.96 -5.20
N GLY A 108 -0.50 -3.09 -5.68
CA GLY A 108 -1.17 -3.97 -6.62
C GLY A 108 -1.82 -5.19 -5.98
N ASN A 109 -1.79 -6.29 -6.72
CA ASN A 109 -2.07 -7.61 -6.15
C ASN A 109 -1.06 -7.90 -5.03
N ILE A 110 -1.47 -8.65 -4.01
CA ILE A 110 -0.53 -9.14 -2.99
C ILE A 110 0.61 -9.88 -3.71
N PRO A 111 1.88 -9.44 -3.56
CA PRO A 111 3.02 -10.03 -4.23
C PRO A 111 3.10 -11.55 -4.02
N SER A 112 3.50 -12.25 -5.07
CA SER A 112 3.55 -13.72 -5.07
C SER A 112 5.00 -14.20 -5.14
N GLY A 113 5.32 -15.18 -4.30
CA GLY A 113 6.60 -15.87 -4.34
C GLY A 113 6.59 -17.16 -3.53
N ALA A 114 7.57 -18.02 -3.79
CA ALA A 114 7.83 -19.24 -3.02
C ALA A 114 8.59 -18.96 -1.72
N ASP A 115 9.29 -17.83 -1.63
CA ASP A 115 9.98 -17.28 -0.45
C ASP A 115 10.01 -15.75 -0.52
N ILE A 116 10.75 -15.10 0.38
CA ILE A 116 10.90 -13.65 0.41
C ILE A 116 11.60 -13.09 -0.84
N ASP A 117 12.61 -13.77 -1.38
CA ASP A 117 13.37 -13.26 -2.52
C ASP A 117 12.49 -13.19 -3.76
N ASP A 118 11.68 -14.22 -4.01
CA ASP A 118 10.67 -14.22 -5.07
C ASP A 118 9.63 -13.09 -4.87
N ILE A 119 9.25 -12.81 -3.63
CA ILE A 119 8.29 -11.75 -3.30
C ILE A 119 8.89 -10.38 -3.61
N LEU A 120 10.12 -10.12 -3.17
CA LEU A 120 10.82 -8.86 -3.42
C LEU A 120 11.03 -8.67 -4.92
N TRP A 121 11.43 -9.73 -5.64
CA TRP A 121 11.55 -9.67 -7.10
C TRP A 121 10.22 -9.41 -7.80
N SER A 122 9.11 -9.95 -7.28
CA SER A 122 7.76 -9.63 -7.78
C SER A 122 7.40 -8.15 -7.56
N ILE A 123 7.83 -7.54 -6.45
CA ILE A 123 7.61 -6.12 -6.15
C ILE A 123 8.45 -5.26 -7.08
N GLU A 124 9.75 -5.55 -7.19
CA GLU A 124 10.71 -4.83 -8.05
C GLU A 124 10.24 -4.79 -9.50
N ASN A 125 9.82 -5.93 -10.05
CA ASN A 125 9.28 -6.00 -11.41
C ASN A 125 8.05 -5.11 -11.61
N GLU A 126 7.16 -5.00 -10.61
CA GLU A 126 5.98 -4.14 -10.69
C GLU A 126 6.35 -2.66 -10.49
N ALA A 127 7.36 -2.38 -9.68
CA ALA A 127 7.88 -1.03 -9.40
C ALA A 127 8.56 -0.35 -10.58
N TYR A 128 9.18 -1.14 -11.45
CA TYR A 128 9.88 -0.67 -12.65
C TYR A 128 9.17 -1.00 -13.96
N ASN A 129 7.95 -1.52 -13.90
CA ASN A 129 7.12 -1.67 -15.08
C ASN A 129 6.65 -0.27 -15.53
N ASP A 130 7.32 0.30 -16.54
CA ASP A 130 7.03 1.65 -17.06
C ASP A 130 5.54 1.82 -17.41
N ASN A 131 4.85 2.68 -16.65
CA ASN A 131 3.44 3.02 -16.87
C ASN A 131 3.26 4.42 -17.47
N GLY A 132 4.33 5.04 -18.00
CA GLY A 132 4.30 6.39 -18.54
C GLY A 132 3.97 7.42 -17.48
N ASN A 133 2.83 8.11 -17.62
CA ASN A 133 2.42 9.18 -16.69
C ASN A 133 1.59 8.65 -15.49
N TRP A 134 1.37 7.35 -15.41
CA TRP A 134 0.63 6.76 -14.30
C TRP A 134 1.57 6.53 -13.10
N PRO A 135 1.07 6.66 -11.87
CA PRO A 135 1.87 6.39 -10.70
C PRO A 135 2.31 4.93 -10.68
N ASN A 136 3.61 4.71 -10.50
CA ASN A 136 4.17 3.38 -10.40
C ASN A 136 3.81 2.74 -9.06
N LYS A 137 3.42 1.47 -9.10
CA LYS A 137 3.09 0.73 -7.88
C LYS A 137 4.36 0.35 -7.17
N TYR A 138 4.34 0.27 -5.84
CA TYR A 138 5.52 -0.08 -5.04
C TYR A 138 6.73 0.79 -5.38
N ASN A 139 6.53 2.09 -5.55
CA ASN A 139 7.59 3.02 -5.92
C ASN A 139 7.51 4.28 -5.04
N PHE A 140 8.68 4.84 -4.72
CA PHE A 140 8.80 6.05 -3.92
C PHE A 140 8.44 7.35 -4.66
N GLU A 141 8.21 7.29 -5.97
CA GLU A 141 7.87 8.44 -6.82
C GLU A 141 6.67 9.25 -6.31
N THR A 142 5.63 8.57 -5.80
CA THR A 142 4.43 9.21 -5.21
C THR A 142 4.50 9.36 -3.69
N ILE A 143 5.69 9.17 -3.11
CA ILE A 143 5.96 9.29 -1.67
C ILE A 143 6.89 10.48 -1.43
N ASP A 144 8.08 10.44 -2.01
CA ASP A 144 9.12 11.47 -1.83
C ASP A 144 9.76 11.93 -3.15
N GLY A 145 9.26 11.44 -4.29
CA GLY A 145 9.71 11.80 -5.63
C GLY A 145 10.86 10.94 -6.15
N ASP A 146 11.39 10.03 -5.33
CA ASP A 146 12.52 9.18 -5.68
C ASP A 146 12.08 7.96 -6.50
N TYR A 147 12.69 7.75 -7.68
CA TYR A 147 12.29 6.66 -8.58
C TYR A 147 12.99 5.34 -8.20
N PHE A 148 12.63 4.78 -7.05
CA PHE A 148 13.07 3.46 -6.62
C PHE A 148 11.91 2.63 -6.11
N ALA A 149 12.07 1.31 -6.19
CA ALA A 149 11.12 0.39 -5.59
C ALA A 149 11.01 0.63 -4.07
N ALA A 150 9.77 0.62 -3.59
CA ALA A 150 9.37 0.68 -2.20
C ALA A 150 8.85 -0.70 -1.81
N TYR A 151 9.55 -1.38 -0.90
CA TYR A 151 9.20 -2.70 -0.41
C TYR A 151 8.50 -2.57 0.95
N PRO A 152 7.17 -2.77 1.04
CA PRO A 152 6.48 -2.80 2.33
C PRO A 152 6.90 -4.04 3.10
N GLY A 153 7.30 -3.88 4.36
CA GLY A 153 7.68 -5.01 5.19
C GLY A 153 7.78 -4.66 6.67
N ILE A 154 8.41 -5.56 7.41
CA ILE A 154 8.62 -5.45 8.86
C ILE A 154 10.12 -5.38 9.09
N ASN A 155 10.61 -4.38 9.82
CA ASN A 155 12.02 -4.29 10.20
C ASN A 155 12.35 -5.17 11.43
N HIS A 156 13.63 -5.35 11.77
CA HIS A 156 14.05 -6.17 12.92
C HIS A 156 13.55 -5.65 14.28
N LYS A 157 13.04 -4.42 14.35
CA LYS A 157 12.37 -3.87 15.54
C LYS A 157 10.88 -4.22 15.60
N GLY A 158 10.37 -4.95 14.62
CA GLY A 158 8.96 -5.32 14.51
C GLY A 158 8.06 -4.17 14.05
N LYS A 159 8.63 -3.12 13.43
CA LYS A 159 7.88 -1.97 12.90
C LYS A 159 7.66 -2.11 11.41
N PHE A 160 6.54 -1.60 10.92
CA PHE A 160 6.30 -1.49 9.49
C PHE A 160 7.17 -0.39 8.87
N GLU A 161 7.82 -0.71 7.76
CA GLU A 161 8.73 0.17 7.05
C GLU A 161 8.61 -0.04 5.54
N LEU A 162 8.90 1.02 4.77
CA LEU A 162 9.14 0.91 3.33
C LEU A 162 10.64 0.86 3.09
N PHE A 163 11.15 -0.29 2.67
CA PHE A 163 12.56 -0.45 2.33
C PHE A 163 12.80 0.01 0.89
N GLY A 164 13.99 0.53 0.61
CA GLY A 164 14.42 0.92 -0.74
C GLY A 164 15.34 -0.11 -1.40
N ASP A 165 15.68 0.16 -2.66
CA ASP A 165 16.42 -0.75 -3.56
C ASP A 165 17.90 -0.97 -3.23
N ASP A 166 18.53 -0.10 -2.43
CA ASP A 166 19.90 -0.37 -2.01
C ASP A 166 19.89 -1.59 -1.08
N SER A 167 20.76 -2.55 -1.36
CA SER A 167 21.11 -3.70 -0.51
C SER A 167 21.26 -3.36 0.99
N ASN A 168 21.69 -2.14 1.30
CA ASN A 168 21.79 -1.64 2.67
C ASN A 168 20.43 -1.37 3.35
N TYR A 169 19.35 -1.12 2.60
CA TYR A 169 18.01 -0.92 3.16
C TYR A 169 17.31 -2.24 3.46
N LEU A 170 17.44 -3.25 2.58
CA LEU A 170 16.83 -4.57 2.84
C LEU A 170 17.48 -5.30 4.02
N CYS A 171 18.69 -4.91 4.45
CA CYS A 171 19.37 -5.59 5.55
C CYS A 171 18.66 -5.43 6.92
N ASP A 172 17.86 -4.38 7.10
CA ASP A 172 17.06 -4.22 8.34
C ASP A 172 15.69 -4.91 8.26
N MET A 173 15.32 -5.48 7.10
CA MET A 173 14.08 -6.23 6.96
C MET A 173 14.14 -7.55 7.73
N ASP A 174 13.16 -7.79 8.61
CA ASP A 174 12.85 -9.14 9.09
C ASP A 174 12.13 -9.88 7.95
N SER A 175 12.93 -10.54 7.11
CA SER A 175 12.46 -11.26 5.94
C SER A 175 11.44 -12.33 6.26
N ARG A 176 11.58 -13.00 7.41
CA ARG A 176 10.69 -14.08 7.84
C ARG A 176 9.33 -13.55 8.30
N ALA A 177 9.33 -12.44 9.06
CA ALA A 177 8.09 -11.79 9.47
C ALA A 177 7.36 -11.18 8.25
N THR A 178 8.11 -10.54 7.36
CA THR A 178 7.60 -9.93 6.12
C THR A 178 6.98 -10.97 5.20
N GLU A 179 7.68 -12.08 4.91
CA GLU A 179 7.16 -13.18 4.10
C GLU A 179 5.86 -13.76 4.70
N LYS A 180 5.84 -13.93 6.02
CA LYS A 180 4.66 -14.42 6.74
C LYS A 180 3.46 -13.49 6.59
N ALA A 181 3.66 -12.17 6.65
CA ALA A 181 2.60 -11.18 6.44
C ALA A 181 2.02 -11.27 5.02
N TYR A 182 2.87 -11.30 3.99
CA TYR A 182 2.44 -11.46 2.60
C TYR A 182 1.69 -12.78 2.37
N ARG A 183 2.17 -13.90 2.94
CA ARG A 183 1.47 -15.19 2.85
C ARG A 183 0.10 -15.16 3.49
N ALA A 184 -0.03 -14.56 4.68
CA ALA A 184 -1.30 -14.44 5.38
C ALA A 184 -2.31 -13.64 4.56
N ALA A 185 -1.89 -12.50 4.01
CA ALA A 185 -2.71 -11.66 3.14
C ALA A 185 -3.16 -12.41 1.88
N ARG A 186 -2.22 -13.09 1.19
CA ARG A 186 -2.52 -13.87 -0.03
C ARG A 186 -3.49 -15.02 0.21
N GLN A 187 -3.34 -15.69 1.36
CA GLN A 187 -4.16 -16.85 1.73
C GLN A 187 -5.50 -16.48 2.36
N ALA A 188 -5.72 -15.20 2.71
CA ALA A 188 -6.99 -14.75 3.25
C ALA A 188 -8.13 -15.02 2.25
N ARG A 189 -9.14 -15.75 2.74
CA ARG A 189 -10.37 -16.10 2.03
C ARG A 189 -11.54 -15.41 2.71
N PHE A 190 -12.44 -14.89 1.90
CA PHE A 190 -13.60 -14.11 2.37
C PHE A 190 -14.93 -14.65 1.82
N GLU A 191 -14.92 -15.87 1.27
CA GLU A 191 -16.05 -16.41 0.49
C GLU A 191 -17.18 -16.98 1.36
N HIS A 192 -16.97 -17.19 2.67
CA HIS A 192 -17.94 -17.87 3.55
C HIS A 192 -18.07 -17.26 4.97
N GLY A 193 -17.75 -15.97 5.17
CA GLY A 193 -17.72 -15.38 6.51
C GLY A 193 -16.57 -15.91 7.38
N GLU A 194 -15.60 -16.57 6.76
CA GLU A 194 -14.34 -16.93 7.40
C GLU A 194 -13.58 -15.65 7.78
N ARG A 195 -13.25 -15.52 9.06
CA ARG A 195 -12.38 -14.46 9.55
C ARG A 195 -10.94 -14.98 9.50
N PRO A 196 -10.03 -14.35 8.72
CA PRO A 196 -8.60 -14.65 8.78
C PRO A 196 -8.15 -14.65 10.25
N ARG A 197 -7.64 -15.79 10.72
CA ARG A 197 -7.17 -15.92 12.10
C ARG A 197 -5.86 -15.16 12.25
N THR A 198 -5.92 -13.93 12.74
CA THR A 198 -4.73 -13.25 13.28
C THR A 198 -4.38 -13.95 14.61
N LYS A 199 -3.15 -14.47 14.74
CA LYS A 199 -2.69 -14.98 16.02
C LYS A 199 -2.32 -13.80 16.91
N GLY A 200 -3.17 -13.52 17.89
CA GLY A 200 -2.79 -12.93 19.19
C GLY A 200 -2.78 -11.40 19.25
N GLY A 201 -3.87 -10.84 19.76
CA GLY A 201 -3.80 -9.65 20.59
C GLY A 201 -3.65 -10.08 22.05
N TYR A 202 -2.62 -9.55 22.71
CA TYR A 202 -2.57 -9.27 24.15
C TYR A 202 -1.78 -7.98 24.30
#